data_AF-A0AAJ5RHM2-F1
#
_entry.id   AF-A0AAJ5RHM2-F1
#
_cell.length_a   1.000
_cell.length_b   1.000
_cell.length_c   1.000
_cell.angle_alpha   90.00
_cell.angle_beta   90.00
_cell.angle_gamma   90.00
#
_symmetry.space_group_name_H-M   'P 1'
#
loop_
_entity.id
_entity.type
_entity.pdbx_description
1 polymer ?
#
loop_
_entity_poly.entity_id
_entity_poly.type
_entity_poly.pdbx_seq_one_letter_code
_entity_poly.pdbx_strand_id
1 'polypeptide(L)'
;MQKQDTTHRQKGQHLTSLERGKVAGFRQAGKSNRWIAAEIGVCPQTINNEIKRGTVDQVKKSNGKRVYHRQYLPEAAQARYETARLSCHRPDKFASVQVFLAWYVQRAKQDKWSPDASIGYAKRHKLFTPEELVCASTLYQYIDDQRLEIRNIDLLEKTKRKTSHQHHTKAKRLAGRSIEERPKVVERRRQFGHWEMDTIVGKRNGKESVILTLIERKTRCQLLRLIEGRDADSVSYALRGIKREWGACIKTITADNGPEFTALNTAFAGTETEIFYAHPYTSCDRGTNEAHNRMIRQDFPKGMSLDDISPSQVQATQDRLNQLPRKQQGYCTLQQNFEAEARRVRRMAQ
;
A
#
# COMPACT_ATOMS: atom_id res chain seq x y z
N MET A 1 -33.59 41.04 -6.33
CA MET A 1 -33.66 39.79 -5.53
C MET A 1 -32.49 38.90 -5.93
N GLN A 2 -31.43 38.82 -5.11
CA GLN A 2 -30.38 37.82 -5.32
C GLN A 2 -30.95 36.45 -4.96
N LYS A 3 -31.08 35.55 -5.95
CA LYS A 3 -31.39 34.14 -5.68
C LYS A 3 -30.18 33.53 -4.96
N GLN A 4 -30.30 33.34 -3.65
CA GLN A 4 -29.29 32.61 -2.86
C GLN A 4 -29.56 31.12 -2.99
N ASP A 5 -29.16 30.54 -4.12
CA ASP A 5 -29.20 29.09 -4.31
C ASP A 5 -27.99 28.44 -3.63
N THR A 6 -28.22 27.56 -2.64
CA THR A 6 -27.19 26.86 -1.87
C THR A 6 -26.51 25.72 -2.64
N THR A 7 -26.99 25.38 -3.84
CA THR A 7 -26.45 24.31 -4.68
C THR A 7 -25.53 24.92 -5.75
N HIS A 8 -24.23 24.99 -5.47
CA HIS A 8 -23.25 25.47 -6.44
C HIS A 8 -22.89 24.40 -7.47
N ARG A 9 -22.99 24.74 -8.77
CA ARG A 9 -22.54 23.89 -9.87
C ARG A 9 -21.02 23.65 -9.75
N GLN A 10 -20.60 22.39 -9.75
CA GLN A 10 -19.16 22.08 -9.74
C GLN A 10 -18.52 22.35 -11.10
N LYS A 11 -17.30 22.90 -11.08
CA LYS A 11 -16.52 23.15 -12.31
C LYS A 11 -16.28 21.82 -13.04
N GLY A 12 -16.64 21.76 -14.32
CA GLY A 12 -16.53 20.56 -15.15
C GLY A 12 -17.76 19.65 -15.16
N GLN A 13 -18.83 20.01 -14.44
CA GLN A 13 -20.09 19.25 -14.45
C GLN A 13 -20.78 19.34 -15.82
N HIS A 14 -20.94 18.19 -16.48
CA HIS A 14 -21.70 18.07 -17.73
C HIS A 14 -23.19 18.39 -17.53
N LEU A 15 -23.88 18.80 -18.60
CA LEU A 15 -25.32 19.05 -18.53
C LEU A 15 -26.08 17.77 -18.15
N THR A 16 -27.06 17.89 -17.26
CA THR A 16 -27.98 16.79 -16.93
C THR A 16 -29.10 16.68 -17.99
N SER A 17 -29.84 15.57 -18.01
CA SER A 17 -31.01 15.40 -18.88
C SER A 17 -32.06 16.49 -18.65
N LEU A 18 -32.28 16.87 -17.38
CA LEU A 18 -33.18 17.95 -16.98
C LEU A 18 -32.70 19.31 -17.50
N GLU A 19 -31.41 19.61 -17.38
CA GLU A 19 -30.83 20.85 -17.92
C GLU A 19 -30.92 20.90 -19.45
N ARG A 20 -30.70 19.78 -20.14
CA ARG A 20 -30.93 19.68 -21.60
C ARG A 20 -32.38 19.96 -21.98
N GLY A 21 -33.34 19.50 -21.18
CA GLY A 21 -34.76 19.83 -21.32
C GLY A 21 -35.04 21.33 -21.16
N LYS A 22 -34.44 21.97 -20.14
CA LYS A 22 -34.52 23.44 -19.95
C LYS A 22 -33.98 24.21 -21.16
N VAL A 23 -32.85 23.77 -21.74
CA VAL A 23 -32.29 24.36 -22.97
C VAL A 23 -33.30 24.31 -24.12
N ALA A 24 -34.00 23.19 -24.29
CA ALA A 24 -35.02 23.05 -25.32
C ALA A 24 -36.18 24.02 -25.10
N GLY A 25 -36.72 24.09 -23.88
CA GLY A 25 -37.82 24.98 -23.52
C GLY A 25 -37.47 26.46 -23.72
N PHE A 26 -36.29 26.90 -23.26
CA PHE A 26 -35.86 28.30 -23.43
C PHE A 26 -35.59 28.68 -24.88
N ARG A 27 -35.12 27.74 -25.70
CA ARG A 27 -34.93 27.95 -27.14
C ARG A 27 -36.27 28.10 -27.85
N GLN A 28 -37.28 27.30 -27.48
CA GLN A 28 -38.64 27.44 -28.01
C GLN A 28 -39.25 28.80 -27.61
N ALA A 29 -38.91 29.31 -26.43
CA ALA A 29 -39.28 30.66 -25.97
C ALA A 29 -38.42 31.80 -26.59
N GLY A 30 -37.59 31.51 -27.60
CA GLY A 30 -36.81 32.52 -28.33
C GLY A 30 -35.65 33.12 -27.56
N LYS A 31 -35.21 32.52 -26.44
CA LYS A 31 -34.09 33.05 -25.64
C LYS A 31 -32.74 32.82 -26.33
N SER A 32 -31.82 33.77 -26.17
CA SER A 32 -30.47 33.66 -26.73
C SER A 32 -29.61 32.65 -25.96
N ASN A 33 -28.62 32.05 -26.63
CA ASN A 33 -27.73 31.07 -25.98
C ASN A 33 -26.98 31.65 -24.77
N ARG A 34 -26.65 32.94 -24.79
CA ARG A 34 -26.01 33.63 -23.64
C ARG A 34 -26.97 33.73 -22.46
N TRP A 35 -28.24 34.03 -22.70
CA TRP A 35 -29.27 34.09 -21.66
C TRP A 35 -29.50 32.71 -21.05
N ILE A 36 -29.63 31.67 -21.90
CA ILE A 36 -29.79 30.28 -21.45
C ILE A 36 -28.61 29.84 -20.57
N ALA A 37 -27.40 30.22 -20.96
CA ALA A 37 -26.20 29.90 -20.21
C ALA A 37 -26.17 30.56 -18.83
N ALA A 38 -26.59 31.83 -18.73
CA ALA A 38 -26.72 32.55 -17.47
C ALA A 38 -27.78 31.92 -16.54
N GLU A 39 -28.93 31.53 -17.08
CA GLU A 39 -30.02 30.90 -16.30
C GLU A 39 -29.65 29.51 -15.78
N ILE A 40 -28.87 28.73 -16.56
CA ILE A 40 -28.41 27.38 -16.16
C ILE A 40 -27.13 27.45 -15.29
N GLY A 41 -26.41 28.58 -15.31
CA GLY A 41 -25.14 28.74 -14.59
C GLY A 41 -23.95 28.05 -15.29
N VAL A 42 -23.89 28.09 -16.63
CA VAL A 42 -22.79 27.54 -17.44
C VAL A 42 -22.22 28.60 -18.39
N CYS A 43 -21.05 28.33 -18.99
CA CYS A 43 -20.53 29.23 -20.01
C CYS A 43 -21.37 29.13 -21.31
N PRO A 44 -21.51 30.23 -22.08
CA PRO A 44 -22.26 30.23 -23.34
C PRO A 44 -21.80 29.16 -24.34
N GLN A 45 -20.51 28.82 -24.30
CA GLN A 45 -19.94 27.80 -25.19
C GLN A 45 -20.46 26.39 -24.89
N THR A 46 -20.77 26.08 -23.62
CA THR A 46 -21.41 24.81 -23.25
C THR A 46 -22.76 24.67 -23.93
N ILE A 47 -23.57 25.74 -23.94
CA ILE A 47 -24.87 25.77 -24.61
C ILE A 47 -24.73 25.65 -26.13
N ASN A 48 -23.77 26.37 -26.73
CA ASN A 48 -23.49 26.24 -28.16
C ASN A 48 -23.11 24.80 -28.56
N ASN A 49 -22.21 24.17 -27.80
CA ASN A 49 -21.76 22.80 -28.04
C ASN A 49 -22.91 21.80 -27.83
N GLU A 50 -23.75 22.01 -26.82
CA GLU A 50 -24.93 21.19 -26.57
C GLU A 50 -25.93 21.28 -27.71
N ILE A 51 -26.27 22.49 -28.15
CA ILE A 51 -27.18 22.71 -29.29
C ILE A 51 -26.63 22.05 -30.54
N LYS A 52 -25.34 22.23 -30.83
CA LYS A 52 -24.68 21.59 -31.97
C LYS A 52 -24.77 20.07 -31.87
N ARG A 53 -24.58 19.50 -30.66
CA ARG A 53 -24.72 18.06 -30.41
C ARG A 53 -26.14 17.56 -30.60
N GLY A 54 -27.16 18.31 -30.18
CA GLY A 54 -28.57 17.88 -30.24
C GLY A 54 -29.34 18.28 -31.50
N THR A 55 -28.76 19.09 -32.38
CA THR A 55 -29.43 19.50 -33.62
C THR A 55 -29.46 18.33 -34.61
N VAL A 56 -30.66 18.02 -35.06
CA VAL A 56 -30.96 16.97 -36.03
C VAL A 56 -31.88 17.51 -37.12
N ASP A 57 -31.79 16.93 -38.32
CA ASP A 57 -32.68 17.27 -39.42
C ASP A 57 -33.97 16.47 -39.25
N GLN A 58 -35.10 17.17 -39.20
CA GLN A 58 -36.44 16.62 -39.04
C GLN A 58 -37.20 16.82 -40.35
N VAL A 59 -38.11 15.89 -40.64
CA VAL A 59 -38.92 15.93 -41.87
C VAL A 59 -40.37 16.17 -41.51
N LYS A 60 -40.95 17.25 -42.03
CA LYS A 60 -42.38 17.52 -41.95
C LYS A 60 -43.00 17.38 -43.34
N LYS A 61 -44.14 16.69 -43.45
CA LYS A 61 -44.94 16.71 -44.68
C LYS A 61 -45.82 17.96 -44.65
N SER A 62 -45.68 18.82 -45.65
CA SER A 62 -46.56 19.97 -45.87
C SER A 62 -47.01 19.96 -47.33
N ASN A 63 -48.32 19.94 -47.57
CA ASN A 63 -48.94 19.89 -48.90
C ASN A 63 -48.36 18.78 -49.81
N GLY A 64 -48.22 17.56 -49.28
CA GLY A 64 -47.69 16.40 -50.01
C GLY A 64 -46.18 16.39 -50.26
N LYS A 65 -45.44 17.48 -49.96
CA LYS A 65 -43.98 17.57 -50.11
C LYS A 65 -43.27 17.42 -48.76
N ARG A 66 -42.10 16.77 -48.78
CA ARG A 66 -41.22 16.62 -47.60
C ARG A 66 -40.41 17.90 -47.44
N VAL A 67 -40.57 18.58 -46.31
CA VAL A 67 -39.80 19.77 -45.92
C VAL A 67 -38.86 19.38 -44.78
N TYR A 68 -37.57 19.66 -44.96
CA TYR A 68 -36.54 19.39 -43.96
C TYR A 68 -36.32 20.65 -43.12
N HIS A 69 -36.32 20.51 -41.79
CA HIS A 69 -35.98 21.60 -40.88
C HIS A 69 -35.03 21.12 -39.78
N ARG A 70 -34.10 21.99 -39.37
CA ARG A 70 -33.12 21.67 -38.32
C ARG A 70 -33.72 21.99 -36.96
N GLN A 71 -33.82 21.00 -36.07
CA GLN A 71 -34.36 21.18 -34.73
C GLN A 71 -33.41 20.63 -33.68
N TYR A 72 -33.24 21.36 -32.59
CA TYR A 72 -32.55 20.86 -31.41
C TYR A 72 -33.49 19.92 -30.65
N LEU A 73 -33.10 18.66 -30.48
CA LEU A 73 -33.79 17.68 -29.65
C LEU A 73 -32.90 17.28 -28.46
N PRO A 74 -33.35 17.47 -27.21
CA PRO A 74 -32.55 17.15 -26.03
C PRO A 74 -32.26 15.65 -25.91
N GLU A 75 -33.19 14.79 -26.35
CA GLU A 75 -33.01 13.33 -26.38
C GLU A 75 -31.90 12.91 -27.34
N ALA A 76 -31.84 13.51 -28.53
CA ALA A 76 -30.76 13.25 -29.49
C ALA A 76 -29.40 13.72 -28.95
N ALA A 77 -29.38 14.84 -28.21
CA ALA A 77 -28.19 15.35 -27.56
C ALA A 77 -27.71 14.42 -26.43
N GLN A 78 -28.64 13.89 -25.64
CA GLN A 78 -28.40 12.92 -24.58
C GLN A 78 -27.86 11.60 -25.16
N ALA A 79 -28.51 11.03 -26.16
CA ALA A 79 -28.08 9.79 -26.80
C ALA A 79 -26.65 9.91 -27.37
N ARG A 80 -26.38 10.99 -28.13
CA ARG A 80 -25.03 11.27 -28.64
C ARG A 80 -24.00 11.46 -27.53
N TYR A 81 -24.38 12.08 -26.41
CA TYR A 81 -23.52 12.22 -25.24
C TYR A 81 -23.20 10.86 -24.62
N GLU A 82 -24.20 10.01 -24.40
CA GLU A 82 -24.03 8.66 -23.85
C GLU A 82 -23.18 7.77 -24.74
N THR A 83 -23.42 7.75 -26.05
CA THR A 83 -22.58 7.01 -27.01
C THR A 83 -21.12 7.47 -26.98
N ALA A 84 -20.88 8.78 -26.94
CA ALA A 84 -19.52 9.32 -26.84
C ALA A 84 -18.88 9.05 -25.47
N ARG A 85 -19.69 8.95 -24.40
CA ARG A 85 -19.21 8.55 -23.07
C ARG A 85 -18.74 7.10 -23.05
N LEU A 86 -19.45 6.19 -23.72
CA LEU A 86 -19.03 4.79 -23.83
C LEU A 86 -17.65 4.64 -24.47
N SER A 87 -17.31 5.48 -25.45
CA SER A 87 -16.02 5.42 -26.16
C SER A 87 -14.90 6.24 -25.52
N CYS A 88 -15.19 7.11 -24.54
CA CYS A 88 -14.16 7.94 -23.91
C CYS A 88 -13.41 7.24 -22.77
N HIS A 89 -13.71 5.96 -22.52
CA HIS A 89 -13.07 5.15 -21.50
C HIS A 89 -12.19 4.09 -22.16
N ARG A 90 -11.06 3.76 -21.53
CA ARG A 90 -10.32 2.57 -21.95
C ARG A 90 -11.21 1.34 -21.72
N PRO A 91 -11.37 0.45 -22.71
CA PRO A 91 -12.18 -0.74 -22.53
C PRO A 91 -11.63 -1.58 -21.38
N ASP A 92 -12.54 -2.18 -20.64
CA ASP A 92 -12.20 -2.99 -19.49
C ASP A 92 -11.42 -4.24 -19.91
N LYS A 93 -10.25 -4.43 -19.31
CA LYS A 93 -9.34 -5.55 -19.57
C LYS A 93 -9.74 -6.84 -18.85
N PHE A 94 -10.75 -6.80 -17.98
CA PHE A 94 -11.01 -7.90 -17.04
C PHE A 94 -11.13 -9.26 -17.74
N ALA A 95 -11.92 -9.36 -18.82
CA ALA A 95 -12.11 -10.62 -19.55
C ALA A 95 -10.82 -11.13 -20.23
N SER A 96 -9.92 -10.24 -20.65
CA SER A 96 -8.68 -10.63 -21.36
C SER A 96 -7.52 -11.00 -20.42
N VAL A 97 -7.60 -10.68 -19.12
CA VAL A 97 -6.50 -10.86 -18.16
C VAL A 97 -6.77 -11.95 -17.12
N GLN A 98 -7.69 -12.88 -17.41
CA GLN A 98 -8.15 -13.91 -16.45
C GLN A 98 -7.01 -14.79 -15.92
N VAL A 99 -6.04 -15.17 -16.76
CA VAL A 99 -4.89 -15.99 -16.35
C VAL A 99 -4.06 -15.26 -15.28
N PHE A 100 -3.78 -13.97 -15.50
CA PHE A 100 -3.10 -13.14 -14.51
C PHE A 100 -3.92 -12.98 -13.21
N LEU A 101 -5.24 -12.79 -13.33
CA LEU A 101 -6.10 -12.63 -12.15
C LEU A 101 -6.16 -13.91 -11.31
N ALA A 102 -6.25 -15.08 -11.92
CA ALA A 102 -6.21 -16.36 -11.23
C ALA A 102 -4.87 -16.56 -10.49
N TRP A 103 -3.75 -16.26 -11.16
CA TRP A 103 -2.42 -16.28 -10.55
C TRP A 103 -2.32 -15.30 -9.37
N TYR A 104 -2.82 -14.08 -9.53
CA TYR A 104 -2.85 -13.08 -8.47
C TYR A 104 -3.67 -13.56 -7.26
N VAL A 105 -4.88 -14.09 -7.47
CA VAL A 105 -5.75 -14.59 -6.40
C VAL A 105 -5.05 -15.71 -5.63
N GLN A 106 -4.39 -16.64 -6.33
CA GLN A 106 -3.60 -17.69 -5.68
C GLN A 106 -2.50 -17.10 -4.77
N ARG A 107 -1.68 -16.18 -5.30
CA ARG A 107 -0.60 -15.52 -4.54
C ARG A 107 -1.13 -14.69 -3.38
N ALA A 108 -2.25 -14.00 -3.54
CA ALA A 108 -2.88 -13.23 -2.49
C ALA A 108 -3.41 -14.14 -1.36
N LYS A 109 -3.99 -15.30 -1.68
CA LYS A 109 -4.50 -16.25 -0.68
C LYS A 109 -3.39 -16.98 0.07
N GLN A 110 -2.42 -17.54 -0.66
CA GLN A 110 -1.36 -18.39 -0.13
C GLN A 110 -0.25 -17.56 0.52
N ASP A 111 0.28 -16.56 -0.20
CA ASP A 111 1.48 -15.83 0.19
C ASP A 111 1.17 -14.45 0.82
N LYS A 112 -0.10 -14.03 0.81
CA LYS A 112 -0.56 -12.71 1.28
C LYS A 112 0.08 -11.54 0.52
N TRP A 113 0.34 -11.73 -0.78
CA TRP A 113 0.90 -10.66 -1.62
C TRP A 113 -0.12 -9.55 -1.88
N SER A 114 0.34 -8.30 -1.88
CA SER A 114 -0.47 -7.15 -2.27
C SER A 114 -0.57 -7.00 -3.79
N PRO A 115 -1.59 -6.31 -4.33
CA PRO A 115 -1.69 -6.00 -5.76
C PRO A 115 -0.39 -5.41 -6.36
N ASP A 116 0.23 -4.45 -5.68
CA ASP A 116 1.48 -3.83 -6.14
C ASP A 116 2.66 -4.82 -6.13
N ALA A 117 2.78 -5.63 -5.08
CA ALA A 117 3.84 -6.64 -4.98
C ALA A 117 3.72 -7.68 -6.10
N SER A 118 2.51 -8.20 -6.32
CA SER A 118 2.23 -9.20 -7.36
C SER A 118 2.52 -8.68 -8.77
N ILE A 119 2.05 -7.47 -9.09
CA ILE A 119 2.29 -6.88 -10.42
C ILE A 119 3.77 -6.57 -10.63
N GLY A 120 4.43 -6.00 -9.62
CA GLY A 120 5.85 -5.67 -9.75
C GLY A 120 6.73 -6.91 -9.87
N TYR A 121 6.43 -7.97 -9.12
CA TYR A 121 7.09 -9.26 -9.26
C TYR A 121 6.85 -9.86 -10.65
N ALA A 122 5.60 -9.91 -11.11
CA ALA A 122 5.25 -10.41 -12.44
C ALA A 122 5.99 -9.68 -13.56
N LYS A 123 6.08 -8.35 -13.49
CA LYS A 123 6.83 -7.53 -14.44
C LYS A 123 8.32 -7.81 -14.41
N ARG A 124 8.91 -7.87 -13.21
CA ARG A 124 10.35 -8.12 -13.03
C ARG A 124 10.75 -9.47 -13.62
N HIS A 125 9.94 -10.49 -13.37
CA HIS A 125 10.19 -11.87 -13.81
C HIS A 125 9.62 -12.18 -15.20
N LYS A 126 9.03 -11.19 -15.90
CA LYS A 126 8.41 -11.34 -17.23
C LYS A 126 7.44 -12.53 -17.30
N LEU A 127 6.64 -12.72 -16.25
CA LEU A 127 5.70 -13.86 -16.17
C LEU A 127 4.53 -13.73 -17.14
N PHE A 128 4.20 -12.50 -17.54
CA PHE A 128 3.06 -12.17 -18.39
C PHE A 128 3.46 -11.06 -19.36
N THR A 129 2.79 -11.01 -20.51
CA THR A 129 2.94 -9.91 -21.48
C THR A 129 2.27 -8.62 -20.97
N PRO A 130 2.64 -7.43 -21.49
CA PRO A 130 1.98 -6.17 -21.13
C PRO A 130 0.47 -6.15 -21.39
N GLU A 131 0.00 -6.93 -22.37
CA GLU A 131 -1.40 -7.06 -22.76
C GLU A 131 -2.20 -7.83 -21.69
N GLU A 132 -1.61 -8.91 -21.16
CA GLU A 132 -2.13 -9.79 -20.11
C GLU A 132 -2.03 -9.19 -18.70
N LEU A 133 -1.30 -8.08 -18.54
CA LEU A 133 -1.15 -7.37 -17.27
C LEU A 133 -2.06 -6.15 -17.16
N VAL A 134 -2.41 -5.86 -15.91
CA VAL A 134 -3.04 -4.61 -15.48
C VAL A 134 -2.09 -3.82 -14.59
N CYS A 135 -2.34 -2.51 -14.46
CA CYS A 135 -1.64 -1.70 -13.46
C CYS A 135 -2.25 -1.90 -12.06
N ALA A 136 -1.50 -1.52 -11.02
CA ALA A 136 -1.93 -1.72 -9.63
C ALA A 136 -3.27 -1.03 -9.33
N SER A 137 -3.48 0.18 -9.84
CA SER A 137 -4.75 0.90 -9.66
C SER A 137 -5.94 0.15 -10.24
N THR A 138 -5.80 -0.47 -11.43
CA THR A 138 -6.86 -1.28 -12.03
C THR A 138 -7.13 -2.55 -11.22
N LEU A 139 -6.08 -3.20 -10.71
CA LEU A 139 -6.26 -4.38 -9.86
C LEU A 139 -6.94 -4.03 -8.53
N TYR A 140 -6.59 -2.90 -7.91
CA TYR A 140 -7.31 -2.39 -6.74
C TYR A 140 -8.77 -2.07 -7.07
N GLN A 141 -9.05 -1.45 -8.22
CA GLN A 141 -10.41 -1.17 -8.67
C GLN A 141 -11.25 -2.45 -8.81
N TYR A 142 -10.68 -3.52 -9.38
CA TYR A 142 -11.38 -4.81 -9.46
C TYR A 142 -11.72 -5.40 -8.09
N ILE A 143 -10.88 -5.17 -7.08
CA ILE A 143 -11.15 -5.58 -5.69
C ILE A 143 -12.25 -4.69 -5.07
N ASP A 144 -12.19 -3.38 -5.31
CA ASP A 144 -13.20 -2.42 -4.83
C ASP A 144 -14.59 -2.69 -5.42
N ASP A 145 -14.64 -3.01 -6.71
CA ASP A 145 -15.85 -3.40 -7.44
C ASP A 145 -16.32 -4.84 -7.08
N GLN A 146 -15.60 -5.54 -6.19
CA GLN A 146 -15.90 -6.92 -5.77
C GLN A 146 -15.95 -7.93 -6.92
N ARG A 147 -15.11 -7.71 -7.94
CA ARG A 147 -15.03 -8.56 -9.13
C ARG A 147 -14.07 -9.74 -8.95
N LEU A 148 -13.36 -9.80 -7.84
CA LEU A 148 -12.44 -10.85 -7.47
C LEU A 148 -12.87 -11.46 -6.13
N GLU A 149 -12.45 -12.69 -5.88
CA GLU A 149 -12.68 -13.37 -4.60
C GLU A 149 -11.96 -12.67 -3.43
N ILE A 150 -10.83 -12.01 -3.72
CA ILE A 150 -10.10 -11.19 -2.75
C ILE A 150 -10.89 -9.92 -2.48
N ARG A 151 -11.10 -9.60 -1.21
CA ARG A 151 -11.85 -8.43 -0.74
C ARG A 151 -10.92 -7.43 -0.07
N ASN A 152 -11.44 -6.21 0.14
CA ASN A 152 -10.69 -5.15 0.82
C ASN A 152 -10.20 -5.55 2.22
N ILE A 153 -10.93 -6.41 2.93
CA ILE A 153 -10.55 -6.93 4.25
C ILE A 153 -9.33 -7.85 4.22
N ASP A 154 -9.03 -8.46 3.08
CA ASP A 154 -7.89 -9.36 2.90
C ASP A 154 -6.59 -8.57 2.65
N LEU A 155 -6.69 -7.26 2.39
CA LEU A 155 -5.57 -6.39 2.08
C LEU A 155 -5.03 -5.71 3.34
N LEU A 156 -3.77 -6.02 3.66
CA LEU A 156 -3.09 -5.71 4.93
C LEU A 156 -3.24 -4.26 5.44
N GLU A 157 -3.18 -3.27 4.54
CA GLU A 157 -3.14 -1.85 4.91
C GLU A 157 -4.36 -1.06 4.42
N LYS A 158 -5.38 -1.70 3.81
CA LYS A 158 -6.47 -0.97 3.14
C LYS A 158 -7.57 -0.50 4.09
N THR A 159 -7.82 -1.21 5.19
CA THR A 159 -9.05 -1.03 6.01
C THR A 159 -8.89 -0.17 7.27
N LYS A 160 -7.79 0.55 7.48
CA LYS A 160 -7.54 1.20 8.79
C LYS A 160 -7.53 2.73 8.80
N ARG A 161 -8.21 3.29 9.82
CA ARG A 161 -8.09 4.68 10.31
C ARG A 161 -7.01 4.77 11.40
N LYS A 162 -6.34 5.92 11.50
CA LYS A 162 -5.42 6.25 12.59
C LYS A 162 -6.18 6.61 13.86
N THR A 163 -5.72 6.09 15.00
CA THR A 163 -5.82 6.79 16.29
C THR A 163 -4.40 7.04 16.78
N SER A 164 -4.12 8.29 17.14
CA SER A 164 -2.86 8.69 17.79
C SER A 164 -3.17 8.93 19.26
N HIS A 165 -2.43 8.27 20.14
CA HIS A 165 -2.31 8.69 21.53
C HIS A 165 -0.85 9.13 21.73
N GLN A 166 -0.66 10.41 22.06
CA GLN A 166 0.61 10.90 22.55
C GLN A 166 0.75 10.49 24.01
N HIS A 167 1.79 9.73 24.31
CA HIS A 167 2.22 9.48 25.68
C HIS A 167 3.47 10.31 25.95
N HIS A 168 3.43 11.13 26.99
CA HIS A 168 4.60 11.80 27.54
C HIS A 168 5.04 11.07 28.82
N THR A 169 6.33 10.78 28.99
CA THR A 169 6.90 10.39 30.29
C THR A 169 8.42 10.53 30.32
N LYS A 170 8.97 10.55 31.54
CA LYS A 170 10.33 10.99 31.91
C LYS A 170 11.47 10.15 31.31
N ALA A 171 12.60 10.82 31.07
CA ALA A 171 13.83 10.25 30.50
C ALA A 171 14.41 9.10 31.35
N LYS A 172 14.76 7.99 30.69
CA LYS A 172 15.53 6.88 31.27
C LYS A 172 16.99 6.96 30.80
N ARG A 173 17.94 6.50 31.61
CA ARG A 173 19.36 6.40 31.23
C ARG A 173 19.55 5.28 30.19
N LEU A 174 20.41 5.49 29.20
CA LEU A 174 20.74 4.50 28.17
C LEU A 174 21.52 3.31 28.76
N ALA A 175 21.27 2.11 28.23
CA ALA A 175 21.94 0.86 28.62
C ALA A 175 23.33 0.68 27.98
N GLY A 176 23.74 1.54 27.06
CA GLY A 176 25.02 1.50 26.38
C GLY A 176 25.22 2.70 25.45
N ARG A 177 26.00 2.52 24.38
CA ARG A 177 26.27 3.58 23.37
C ARG A 177 24.97 4.09 22.76
N SER A 178 24.87 5.42 22.64
CA SER A 178 23.71 6.05 22.06
C SER A 178 23.62 5.76 20.55
N ILE A 179 22.40 5.73 20.01
CA ILE A 179 22.18 5.70 18.56
C ILE A 179 22.81 6.90 17.84
N GLU A 180 23.06 8.02 18.53
CA GLU A 180 23.74 9.19 17.97
C GLU A 180 25.22 8.93 17.64
N GLU A 181 25.85 8.00 18.36
CA GLU A 181 27.24 7.59 18.12
C GLU A 181 27.36 6.64 16.92
N ARG A 182 26.23 6.16 16.38
CA ARG A 182 26.21 5.22 15.27
C ARG A 182 26.73 5.87 13.99
N PRO A 183 27.61 5.19 13.22
CA PRO A 183 28.11 5.73 11.96
C PRO A 183 26.99 6.17 11.01
N LYS A 184 27.08 7.40 10.48
CA LYS A 184 26.06 7.98 9.57
C LYS A 184 25.80 7.17 8.30
N VAL A 185 26.73 6.28 7.92
CA VAL A 185 26.55 5.35 6.79
C VAL A 185 25.37 4.39 7.00
N VAL A 186 25.07 4.03 8.27
CA VAL A 186 23.96 3.14 8.63
C VAL A 186 22.60 3.75 8.31
N GLU A 187 22.47 5.07 8.43
CA GLU A 187 21.21 5.77 8.12
C GLU A 187 20.83 5.68 6.65
N ARG A 188 21.83 5.60 5.76
CA ARG A 188 21.61 5.53 4.31
C ARG A 188 21.06 4.17 3.88
N ARG A 189 21.13 3.13 4.73
CA ARG A 189 20.67 1.76 4.45
C ARG A 189 21.27 1.14 3.17
N ARG A 190 22.50 1.56 2.81
CA ARG A 190 23.21 1.08 1.60
C ARG A 190 24.21 -0.02 1.90
N GLN A 191 24.70 -0.09 3.13
CA GLN A 191 25.64 -1.10 3.59
C GLN A 191 24.91 -2.27 4.24
N PHE A 192 25.35 -3.48 3.92
CA PHE A 192 24.81 -4.71 4.50
C PHE A 192 25.43 -4.98 5.88
N GLY A 193 24.62 -5.53 6.78
CA GLY A 193 25.07 -6.04 8.08
C GLY A 193 24.73 -5.14 9.27
N HIS A 194 23.82 -4.19 9.08
CA HIS A 194 23.30 -3.37 10.18
C HIS A 194 21.91 -3.84 10.55
N TRP A 195 21.70 -4.23 11.79
CA TRP A 195 20.48 -4.90 12.23
C TRP A 195 19.73 -4.05 13.26
N GLU A 196 18.41 -4.01 13.16
CA GLU A 196 17.53 -3.51 14.22
C GLU A 196 16.92 -4.69 14.95
N MET A 197 16.91 -4.66 16.28
CA MET A 197 16.36 -5.73 17.10
C MET A 197 15.16 -5.22 17.91
N ASP A 198 14.16 -6.08 18.11
CA ASP A 198 12.97 -5.81 18.91
C ASP A 198 12.40 -7.10 19.52
N THR A 199 11.45 -6.94 20.46
CA THR A 199 10.66 -8.07 20.99
C THR A 199 9.16 -7.84 20.75
N ILE A 200 8.48 -8.87 20.25
CA ILE A 200 7.04 -8.89 20.06
C ILE A 200 6.41 -9.71 21.17
N VAL A 201 5.68 -9.03 22.05
CA VAL A 201 4.93 -9.64 23.15
C VAL A 201 3.51 -10.01 22.70
N GLY A 202 3.08 -11.25 22.93
CA GLY A 202 1.72 -11.74 22.67
C GLY A 202 0.71 -11.11 23.62
N LYS A 203 0.59 -11.67 24.83
CA LYS A 203 -0.21 -11.14 25.94
C LYS A 203 0.67 -10.33 26.89
N ARG A 204 0.08 -9.29 27.49
CA ARG A 204 0.81 -8.30 28.30
C ARG A 204 1.32 -8.84 29.64
N ASN A 205 0.86 -10.02 30.09
CA ASN A 205 1.14 -10.56 31.43
C ASN A 205 2.47 -11.36 31.49
N GLY A 206 3.57 -10.70 31.10
CA GLY A 206 4.90 -10.78 31.70
C GLY A 206 5.72 -12.08 31.76
N LYS A 207 5.14 -13.27 31.57
CA LYS A 207 5.87 -14.56 31.68
C LYS A 207 5.68 -15.49 30.48
N GLU A 208 5.00 -15.01 29.45
CA GLU A 208 4.77 -15.78 28.24
C GLU A 208 5.92 -15.60 27.25
N SER A 209 6.03 -16.57 26.36
CA SER A 209 6.94 -16.56 25.23
C SER A 209 6.81 -15.25 24.44
N VAL A 210 7.92 -14.82 23.84
CA VAL A 210 7.95 -13.65 22.96
C VAL A 210 8.68 -13.98 21.67
N ILE A 211 8.41 -13.20 20.62
CA ILE A 211 9.16 -13.33 19.36
C ILE A 211 10.25 -12.26 19.36
N LEU A 212 11.50 -12.70 19.42
CA LEU A 212 12.66 -11.87 19.15
C LEU A 212 12.76 -11.62 17.65
N THR A 213 12.87 -10.35 17.25
CA THR A 213 12.99 -9.95 15.85
C THR A 213 14.31 -9.27 15.60
N LEU A 214 14.99 -9.63 14.50
CA LEU A 214 16.16 -8.92 13.98
C LEU A 214 15.93 -8.60 12.51
N ILE A 215 16.11 -7.34 12.12
CA ILE A 215 15.83 -6.88 10.75
C ILE A 215 17.07 -6.21 10.17
N GLU A 216 17.56 -6.72 9.04
CA GLU A 216 18.73 -6.17 8.36
C GLU A 216 18.35 -4.90 7.58
N ARG A 217 18.99 -3.76 7.83
CA ARG A 217 18.52 -2.44 7.37
C ARG A 217 18.59 -2.24 5.85
N LYS A 218 19.50 -2.89 5.12
CA LYS A 218 19.65 -2.74 3.65
C LYS A 218 18.61 -3.56 2.89
N THR A 219 18.57 -4.86 3.15
CA THR A 219 17.74 -5.87 2.48
C THR A 219 16.35 -5.98 3.10
N ARG A 220 16.22 -5.64 4.38
CA ARG A 220 15.01 -5.77 5.22
C ARG A 220 14.55 -7.21 5.45
N CYS A 221 15.45 -8.16 5.21
CA CYS A 221 15.25 -9.53 5.65
C CYS A 221 15.17 -9.57 7.18
N GLN A 222 14.26 -10.38 7.70
CA GLN A 222 14.02 -10.53 9.12
C GLN A 222 14.35 -11.94 9.60
N LEU A 223 14.89 -12.02 10.81
CA LEU A 223 15.04 -13.24 11.58
C LEU A 223 14.08 -13.18 12.76
N LEU A 224 13.26 -14.21 12.91
CA LEU A 224 12.30 -14.37 13.99
C LEU A 224 12.71 -15.57 14.83
N ARG A 225 12.75 -15.42 16.16
CA ARG A 225 12.99 -16.52 17.10
C ARG A 225 11.95 -16.46 18.20
N LEU A 226 11.24 -17.57 18.42
CA LEU A 226 10.41 -17.73 19.60
C LEU A 226 11.34 -17.99 20.80
N ILE A 227 11.15 -17.23 21.87
CA ILE A 227 11.94 -17.34 23.11
C ILE A 227 10.99 -17.42 24.31
N GLU A 228 11.39 -18.14 25.36
CA GLU A 228 10.55 -18.48 26.51
C GLU A 228 10.11 -17.26 27.33
N GLY A 229 10.91 -16.19 27.33
CA GLY A 229 10.58 -14.98 28.06
C GLY A 229 11.27 -13.74 27.53
N ARG A 230 10.77 -12.58 27.98
CA ARG A 230 11.38 -11.26 27.74
C ARG A 230 12.40 -10.94 28.83
N ASP A 231 13.34 -11.84 29.03
CA ASP A 231 14.43 -11.72 29.99
C ASP A 231 15.80 -11.82 29.28
N ALA A 232 16.85 -11.38 29.96
CA ALA A 232 18.18 -11.30 29.38
C ALA A 232 18.78 -12.67 29.05
N ASP A 233 18.41 -13.74 29.77
CA ASP A 233 18.96 -15.08 29.58
C ASP A 233 18.37 -15.74 28.33
N SER A 234 17.04 -15.68 28.20
CA SER A 234 16.30 -16.10 27.00
C SER A 234 16.79 -15.41 25.73
N VAL A 235 16.96 -14.08 25.80
CA VAL A 235 17.49 -13.28 24.68
C VAL A 235 18.93 -13.69 24.37
N SER A 236 19.79 -13.83 25.38
CA SER A 236 21.19 -14.22 25.20
C SER A 236 21.33 -15.62 24.57
N TYR A 237 20.49 -16.57 24.96
CA TYR A 237 20.45 -17.91 24.36
C TYR A 237 20.13 -17.84 22.85
N ALA A 238 19.08 -17.12 22.47
CA ALA A 238 18.71 -16.97 21.06
C ALA A 238 19.80 -16.25 20.25
N LEU A 239 20.43 -15.23 20.82
CA LEU A 239 21.52 -14.49 20.18
C LEU A 239 22.77 -15.34 19.96
N ARG A 240 23.09 -16.28 20.85
CA ARG A 240 24.18 -17.24 20.61
C ARG A 240 23.93 -18.08 19.36
N GLY A 241 22.69 -18.53 19.15
CA GLY A 241 22.29 -19.24 17.93
C GLY A 241 22.47 -18.36 16.68
N ILE A 242 21.94 -17.13 16.73
CA ILE A 242 22.06 -16.17 15.62
C ILE A 242 23.52 -15.83 15.33
N LYS A 243 24.34 -15.59 16.35
CA LYS A 243 25.78 -15.31 16.23
C LYS A 243 26.50 -16.47 15.55
N ARG A 244 26.16 -17.72 15.87
CA ARG A 244 26.74 -18.91 15.24
C ARG A 244 26.36 -19.02 13.76
N GLU A 245 25.11 -18.70 13.40
CA GLU A 245 24.63 -18.81 12.02
C GLU A 245 25.06 -17.63 11.12
N TRP A 246 25.02 -16.41 11.68
CA TRP A 246 25.06 -15.16 10.94
C TRP A 246 26.09 -14.15 11.47
N GLY A 247 26.92 -14.49 12.45
CA GLY A 247 27.86 -13.56 13.09
C GLY A 247 28.74 -12.79 12.10
N ALA A 248 29.26 -13.46 11.06
CA ALA A 248 30.04 -12.80 10.00
C ALA A 248 29.26 -11.73 9.22
N CYS A 249 27.92 -11.81 9.20
CA CYS A 249 27.03 -10.87 8.52
C CYS A 249 26.53 -9.75 9.44
N ILE A 250 26.98 -9.66 10.70
CA ILE A 250 26.52 -8.68 11.68
C ILE A 250 27.64 -7.71 12.03
N LYS A 251 27.55 -6.49 11.48
CA LYS A 251 28.43 -5.37 11.79
C LYS A 251 27.94 -4.56 12.98
N THR A 252 26.65 -4.23 12.99
CA THR A 252 26.07 -3.44 14.09
C THR A 252 24.69 -3.94 14.45
N ILE A 253 24.32 -3.85 15.73
CA ILE A 253 22.96 -4.08 16.22
C ILE A 253 22.44 -2.82 16.90
N THR A 254 21.21 -2.45 16.60
CA THR A 254 20.49 -1.36 17.26
C THR A 254 19.26 -1.91 17.97
N ALA A 255 19.23 -1.82 19.30
CA ALA A 255 18.11 -2.26 20.13
C ALA A 255 17.40 -1.06 20.78
N ASP A 256 16.23 -1.28 21.39
CA ASP A 256 15.73 -0.29 22.34
C ASP A 256 16.40 -0.41 23.70
N ASN A 257 16.11 0.56 24.55
CA ASN A 257 16.61 0.64 25.90
C ASN A 257 15.83 -0.25 26.88
N GLY A 258 15.33 -1.40 26.42
CA GLY A 258 14.65 -2.41 27.22
C GLY A 258 15.62 -3.16 28.14
N PRO A 259 15.21 -3.51 29.38
CA PRO A 259 16.07 -4.24 30.32
C PRO A 259 16.52 -5.60 29.77
N GLU A 260 15.73 -6.23 28.91
CA GLU A 260 16.04 -7.51 28.26
C GLU A 260 17.24 -7.44 27.31
N PHE A 261 17.63 -6.25 26.88
CA PHE A 261 18.72 -6.03 25.92
C PHE A 261 20.02 -5.52 26.56
N THR A 262 20.07 -5.47 27.89
CA THR A 262 21.28 -5.08 28.64
C THR A 262 22.44 -6.07 28.42
N ALA A 263 22.14 -7.35 28.25
CA ALA A 263 23.13 -8.41 28.00
C ALA A 263 23.63 -8.51 26.55
N LEU A 264 23.26 -7.59 25.65
CA LEU A 264 23.74 -7.63 24.26
C LEU A 264 25.26 -7.52 24.18
N ASN A 265 25.85 -6.61 24.96
CA ASN A 265 27.28 -6.35 24.94
C ASN A 265 28.09 -7.60 25.33
N THR A 266 27.57 -8.41 26.26
CA THR A 266 28.21 -9.67 26.65
C THR A 266 27.97 -10.76 25.61
N ALA A 267 26.78 -10.85 25.01
CA ALA A 267 26.48 -11.85 23.97
C ALA A 267 27.37 -11.71 22.72
N PHE A 268 27.70 -10.47 22.34
CA PHE A 268 28.59 -10.17 21.21
C PHE A 268 30.03 -9.84 21.64
N ALA A 269 30.40 -10.10 22.89
CA ALA A 269 31.80 -9.98 23.31
C ALA A 269 32.70 -10.87 22.42
N GLY A 270 33.87 -10.33 22.08
CA GLY A 270 34.85 -10.99 21.21
C GLY A 270 34.51 -10.96 19.71
N THR A 271 33.48 -10.22 19.27
CA THR A 271 33.26 -9.93 17.84
C THR A 271 33.48 -8.46 17.54
N GLU A 272 33.64 -8.15 16.25
CA GLU A 272 33.68 -6.77 15.75
C GLU A 272 32.27 -6.12 15.72
N THR A 273 31.27 -6.74 16.34
CA THR A 273 29.89 -6.28 16.29
C THR A 273 29.67 -5.10 17.24
N GLU A 274 29.25 -3.98 16.68
CA GLU A 274 28.96 -2.78 17.45
C GLU A 274 27.49 -2.68 17.87
N ILE A 275 27.25 -2.54 19.18
CA ILE A 275 25.89 -2.38 19.73
C ILE A 275 25.58 -0.92 20.05
N PHE A 276 24.38 -0.49 19.68
CA PHE A 276 23.83 0.85 19.91
C PHE A 276 22.39 0.75 20.47
N TYR A 277 21.98 1.74 21.25
CA TYR A 277 20.66 1.81 21.87
C TYR A 277 19.90 3.06 21.42
N ALA A 278 18.67 2.87 20.96
CA ALA A 278 17.78 3.97 20.58
C ALA A 278 17.41 4.85 21.78
N HIS A 279 17.04 6.11 21.51
CA HIS A 279 16.61 7.00 22.59
C HIS A 279 15.37 6.44 23.28
N PRO A 280 15.25 6.60 24.61
CA PRO A 280 14.03 6.27 25.32
C PRO A 280 12.81 6.91 24.66
N TYR A 281 11.72 6.14 24.51
CA TYR A 281 10.44 6.60 23.95
C TYR A 281 10.48 7.16 22.53
N THR A 282 11.57 6.96 21.78
CA THR A 282 11.73 7.47 20.41
C THR A 282 11.57 6.33 19.42
N SER A 283 10.31 5.97 19.14
CA SER A 283 10.00 4.86 18.22
C SER A 283 10.48 5.12 16.77
N CYS A 284 10.59 6.39 16.37
CA CYS A 284 11.03 6.76 15.01
C CYS A 284 12.50 6.41 14.72
N ASP A 285 13.35 6.24 15.75
CA ASP A 285 14.73 5.77 15.63
C ASP A 285 14.82 4.36 15.02
N ARG A 286 13.74 3.57 15.16
CA ARG A 286 13.60 2.19 14.67
C ARG A 286 12.35 2.01 13.81
N GLY A 287 12.08 2.97 12.91
CA GLY A 287 10.89 2.94 12.07
C GLY A 287 10.73 1.68 11.19
N THR A 288 11.80 0.91 10.96
CA THR A 288 11.72 -0.37 10.23
C THR A 288 11.04 -1.45 11.07
N ASN A 289 11.37 -1.52 12.36
CA ASN A 289 10.75 -2.45 13.30
C ASN A 289 9.23 -2.26 13.36
N GLU A 290 8.74 -1.03 13.45
CA GLU A 290 7.28 -0.77 13.56
C GLU A 290 6.51 -1.34 12.36
N ALA A 291 7.02 -1.12 11.15
CA ALA A 291 6.41 -1.65 9.93
C ALA A 291 6.40 -3.19 9.90
N HIS A 292 7.50 -3.84 10.28
CA HIS A 292 7.61 -5.30 10.25
C HIS A 292 6.84 -5.96 11.37
N ASN A 293 6.87 -5.39 12.58
CA ASN A 293 6.03 -5.82 13.68
C ASN A 293 4.55 -5.82 13.25
N ARG A 294 4.10 -4.78 12.53
CA ARG A 294 2.72 -4.75 12.00
C ARG A 294 2.40 -5.92 11.07
N MET A 295 3.35 -6.32 10.22
CA MET A 295 3.19 -7.50 9.35
C MET A 295 3.16 -8.80 10.15
N ILE A 296 4.03 -8.95 11.15
CA ILE A 296 4.07 -10.12 12.03
C ILE A 296 2.78 -10.25 12.86
N ARG A 297 2.20 -9.11 13.27
CA ARG A 297 0.93 -9.06 14.05
C ARG A 297 -0.30 -9.56 13.29
N GLN A 298 -0.19 -9.87 12.00
CA GLN A 298 -1.27 -10.50 11.24
C GLN A 298 -1.41 -11.97 11.60
N ASP A 299 -0.27 -12.64 11.79
CA ASP A 299 -0.22 -14.05 12.18
C ASP A 299 -0.26 -14.18 13.71
N PHE A 300 0.29 -13.18 14.44
CA PHE A 300 0.34 -13.16 15.90
C PHE A 300 -0.28 -11.87 16.49
N PRO A 301 -1.62 -11.75 16.51
CA PRO A 301 -2.31 -10.57 17.03
C PRO A 301 -1.96 -10.24 18.49
N LYS A 302 -2.14 -8.97 18.89
CA LYS A 302 -2.00 -8.57 20.29
C LYS A 302 -3.05 -9.30 21.15
N GLY A 303 -2.62 -9.82 22.30
CA GLY A 303 -3.48 -10.57 23.23
C GLY A 303 -3.52 -12.08 23.00
N MET A 304 -3.00 -12.56 21.87
CA MET A 304 -2.76 -13.99 21.64
C MET A 304 -1.58 -14.45 22.51
N SER A 305 -1.73 -15.59 23.19
CA SER A 305 -0.62 -16.25 23.87
C SER A 305 0.37 -16.80 22.84
N LEU A 306 1.66 -16.59 23.07
CA LEU A 306 2.71 -17.17 22.21
C LEU A 306 3.23 -18.50 22.74
N ASP A 307 2.81 -18.93 23.93
CA ASP A 307 3.19 -20.24 24.50
C ASP A 307 2.57 -21.39 23.70
N ASP A 308 1.40 -21.16 23.10
CA ASP A 308 0.71 -22.14 22.26
C ASP A 308 1.26 -22.16 20.82
N ILE A 309 2.24 -21.30 20.51
CA ILE A 309 2.83 -21.18 19.18
C ILE A 309 4.11 -22.00 19.11
N SER A 310 4.23 -22.78 18.04
CA SER A 310 5.43 -23.54 17.75
C SER A 310 6.51 -22.69 17.05
N PRO A 311 7.81 -23.00 17.24
CA PRO A 311 8.89 -22.37 16.48
C PRO A 311 8.72 -22.52 14.96
N SER A 312 8.10 -23.60 14.47
CA SER A 312 7.84 -23.81 13.04
C SER A 312 6.80 -22.85 12.47
N GLN A 313 5.77 -22.47 13.24
CA GLN A 313 4.82 -21.43 12.83
C GLN A 313 5.49 -20.05 12.72
N VAL A 314 6.39 -19.72 13.66
CA VAL A 314 7.19 -18.50 13.61
C VAL A 314 8.12 -18.51 12.38
N GLN A 315 8.73 -19.66 12.08
CA GLN A 315 9.57 -19.84 10.90
C GLN A 315 8.76 -19.69 9.60
N ALA A 316 7.57 -20.28 9.51
CA ALA A 316 6.69 -20.13 8.35
C ALA A 316 6.30 -18.65 8.12
N THR A 317 6.04 -17.91 9.20
CA THR A 317 5.80 -16.46 9.14
C THR A 317 7.02 -15.70 8.65
N GLN A 318 8.22 -16.05 9.14
CA GLN A 318 9.48 -15.48 8.70
C GLN A 318 9.67 -15.69 7.19
N ASP A 319 9.51 -16.92 6.73
CA ASP A 319 9.75 -17.30 5.33
C ASP A 319 8.76 -16.60 4.40
N ARG A 320 7.48 -16.59 4.75
CA ARG A 320 6.45 -15.87 3.98
C ARG A 320 6.77 -14.38 3.84
N LEU A 321 7.15 -13.73 4.94
CA LEU A 321 7.46 -12.29 4.95
C LEU A 321 8.78 -11.96 4.23
N ASN A 322 9.77 -12.85 4.27
CA ASN A 322 11.02 -12.72 3.55
C ASN A 322 10.88 -13.03 2.05
N GLN A 323 9.93 -13.89 1.68
CA GLN A 323 9.57 -14.20 0.29
C GLN A 323 8.66 -13.13 -0.35
N LEU A 324 8.02 -12.27 0.44
CA LEU A 324 7.17 -11.18 -0.07
C LEU A 324 8.00 -10.18 -0.91
N PRO A 325 7.70 -10.00 -2.22
CA PRO A 325 8.37 -9.03 -3.06
C PRO A 325 8.06 -7.60 -2.62
N ARG A 326 9.07 -6.73 -2.59
CA ARG A 326 8.88 -5.32 -2.18
C ARG A 326 9.37 -4.33 -3.21
N LYS A 327 8.55 -3.32 -3.52
CA LYS A 327 8.90 -2.22 -4.43
C LYS A 327 10.21 -1.52 -4.07
N GLN A 328 10.45 -1.29 -2.78
CA GLN A 328 11.68 -0.67 -2.28
C GLN A 328 12.94 -1.51 -2.53
N GLN A 329 12.78 -2.81 -2.77
CA GLN A 329 13.83 -3.76 -3.14
C GLN A 329 13.79 -4.08 -4.66
N GLY A 330 13.17 -3.22 -5.46
CA GLY A 330 13.01 -3.43 -6.90
C GLY A 330 12.14 -4.63 -7.26
N TYR A 331 11.21 -5.03 -6.38
CA TYR A 331 10.37 -6.22 -6.49
C TYR A 331 11.13 -7.56 -6.45
N CYS A 332 12.36 -7.58 -5.91
CA CYS A 332 12.96 -8.81 -5.39
C CYS A 332 12.33 -9.22 -4.05
N THR A 333 12.46 -10.50 -3.72
CA THR A 333 12.20 -10.97 -2.35
C THR A 333 13.32 -10.53 -1.42
N LEU A 334 13.02 -10.36 -0.14
CA LEU A 334 14.01 -9.93 0.86
C LEU A 334 15.06 -11.04 1.05
N GLN A 335 14.60 -12.28 1.04
CA GLN A 335 15.44 -13.47 1.12
C GLN A 335 16.50 -13.50 0.01
N GLN A 336 16.11 -13.29 -1.25
CA GLN A 336 17.04 -13.29 -2.39
C GLN A 336 18.13 -12.22 -2.24
N ASN A 337 17.75 -11.00 -1.86
CA ASN A 337 18.70 -9.91 -1.67
C ASN A 337 19.63 -10.20 -0.49
N PHE A 338 19.10 -10.75 0.60
CA PHE A 338 19.88 -11.13 1.77
C PHE A 338 20.90 -12.21 1.44
N GLU A 339 20.49 -13.29 0.77
CA GLU A 339 21.39 -14.39 0.38
C GLU A 339 22.48 -13.93 -0.59
N ALA A 340 22.18 -12.99 -1.49
CA ALA A 340 23.17 -12.40 -2.39
C ALA A 340 24.24 -11.63 -1.60
N GLU A 341 23.85 -10.83 -0.62
CA GLU A 341 24.76 -10.05 0.22
C GLU A 341 25.54 -10.93 1.22
N ALA A 342 24.86 -11.88 1.87
CA ALA A 342 25.49 -12.83 2.78
C ALA A 342 26.57 -13.68 2.07
N ARG A 343 26.31 -14.11 0.83
CA ARG A 343 27.33 -14.79 0.00
C ARG A 343 28.52 -13.90 -0.31
N ARG A 344 28.32 -12.60 -0.57
CA ARG A 344 29.42 -11.65 -0.79
C ARG A 344 30.29 -11.50 0.45
N VAL A 345 29.68 -11.36 1.63
CA VAL A 345 30.43 -11.26 2.90
C VAL A 345 31.23 -12.53 3.17
N ARG A 346 30.61 -13.71 3.03
CA ARG A 346 31.30 -14.99 3.25
C ARG A 346 32.49 -15.20 2.31
N ARG A 347 32.40 -14.73 1.06
CA ARG A 347 33.52 -14.77 0.09
C ARG A 347 34.65 -13.80 0.41
N MET A 348 34.38 -12.68 1.09
CA MET A 348 35.41 -11.71 1.48
C MET A 348 36.14 -12.11 2.77
N ALA A 349 35.55 -13.05 3.54
CA ALA A 349 36.13 -13.58 4.77
C ALA A 349 36.96 -14.87 4.54
N GLN A 350 36.91 -15.44 3.34
CA GLN A 350 37.78 -16.50 2.84
C GLN A 350 38.95 -15.87 2.09
#